data_AF-A0A7K2Z5M6-F1
#
_entry.id   AF-A0A7K2Z5M6-F1
#
_cell.length_a   1.000
_cell.length_b   1.000
_cell.length_c   1.000
_cell.angle_alpha   90.00
_cell.angle_beta   90.00
_cell.angle_gamma   90.00
#
_symmetry.space_group_name_H-M   'P 1'
#
loop_
_entity.id
_entity.type
_entity.pdbx_description
1 polymer ?
#
loop_
_entity_poly.entity_id
_entity_poly.type
_entity_poly.pdbx_seq_one_letter_code
_entity_poly.pdbx_strand_id
1 'polypeptide(L)'
;VKLDVVTLFDADAAVAAVCAGTIDATFRAVTMPGRRLPDGIEAARVYDEPLQLFTGPAHEFADASAVALGRLAGHRIWMPSNAPGTEWAAYYDELGAEFGLTIDTIGPDFGLEVLLDTIADSSTLATFLSARTPLVWPVGHDMRLIPLRDPTPVYPHSLLWRADNSHPTLAALRDHLVAQRPDRPDTGTWTPTWARHSNPSGKAGGASVTRHVRRRRRSNSEPRTD
;
A
#
# COMPACT_ATOMS: atom_id res chain seq x y z
N VAL A 1 -1.34 -17.46 -21.83
CA VAL A 1 -1.96 -16.12 -22.01
C VAL A 1 -0.85 -15.08 -21.95
N LYS A 2 -0.81 -14.13 -22.88
CA LYS A 2 0.23 -13.09 -22.92
C LYS A 2 -0.26 -11.86 -22.18
N LEU A 3 0.52 -11.38 -21.20
CA LEU A 3 0.34 -10.07 -20.60
C LEU A 3 1.31 -9.12 -21.31
N ASP A 4 0.82 -7.91 -21.61
CA ASP A 4 1.66 -6.80 -22.02
C ASP A 4 1.70 -5.79 -20.87
N VAL A 5 2.89 -5.28 -20.56
CA VAL A 5 3.11 -4.41 -19.40
C VAL A 5 3.79 -3.15 -19.87
N VAL A 6 3.15 -2.01 -19.58
CA VAL A 6 3.66 -0.69 -19.88
C VAL A 6 3.80 0.12 -18.60
N THR A 7 4.84 0.95 -18.52
CA THR A 7 5.03 1.86 -17.40
C THR A 7 4.52 3.24 -17.78
N LEU A 8 3.50 3.69 -17.06
CA LEU A 8 3.03 5.08 -17.11
C LEU A 8 3.37 5.72 -15.77
N PHE A 9 4.16 6.79 -15.78
CA PHE A 9 4.54 7.49 -14.54
C PHE A 9 3.38 8.31 -13.97
N ASP A 10 2.61 8.97 -14.84
CA ASP A 10 1.47 9.79 -14.45
C ASP A 10 0.25 8.90 -14.12
N ALA A 11 -0.24 9.04 -12.89
CA ALA A 11 -1.42 8.33 -12.42
C ALA A 11 -2.70 8.76 -13.13
N ASP A 12 -2.88 10.05 -13.42
CA ASP A 12 -4.04 10.55 -14.14
C ASP A 12 -4.05 10.02 -15.58
N ALA A 13 -2.89 10.00 -16.24
CA ALA A 13 -2.76 9.42 -17.58
C ALA A 13 -3.08 7.92 -17.59
N ALA A 14 -2.62 7.17 -16.58
CA ALA A 14 -2.92 5.75 -16.48
C ALA A 14 -4.40 5.47 -16.21
N VAL A 15 -5.05 6.24 -15.32
CA VAL A 15 -6.49 6.13 -15.06
C VAL A 15 -7.27 6.48 -16.33
N ALA A 16 -6.89 7.54 -17.05
CA ALA A 16 -7.50 7.90 -18.33
C ALA A 16 -7.34 6.79 -19.37
N ALA A 17 -6.18 6.13 -19.45
CA ALA A 17 -5.94 5.01 -20.35
C ALA A 17 -6.81 3.79 -20.02
N VAL A 18 -7.05 3.51 -18.73
CA VAL A 18 -8.01 2.47 -18.29
C VAL A 18 -9.43 2.86 -18.70
N CYS A 19 -9.85 4.10 -18.43
CA CYS A 19 -11.17 4.61 -18.82
C CYS A 19 -11.41 4.52 -20.34
N ALA A 20 -10.37 4.83 -21.13
CA ALA A 20 -10.41 4.74 -22.59
C ALA A 20 -10.31 3.29 -23.12
N GLY A 21 -10.05 2.31 -22.25
CA GLY A 21 -9.81 0.92 -22.65
C GLY A 21 -8.51 0.70 -23.44
N THR A 22 -7.58 1.65 -23.39
CA THR A 22 -6.25 1.52 -24.00
C THR A 22 -5.38 0.52 -23.24
N ILE A 23 -5.59 0.43 -21.92
CA ILE A 23 -5.05 -0.62 -21.06
C ILE A 23 -6.18 -1.23 -20.25
N ASP A 24 -6.09 -2.52 -19.92
CA ASP A 24 -7.13 -3.23 -19.20
C ASP A 24 -7.14 -2.92 -17.69
N ALA A 25 -5.97 -2.64 -17.13
CA ALA A 25 -5.79 -2.36 -15.71
C ALA A 25 -4.48 -1.60 -15.43
N THR A 26 -4.39 -1.00 -14.24
CA THR A 26 -3.16 -0.37 -13.73
C THR A 26 -2.97 -0.63 -12.22
N PHE A 27 -1.72 -0.62 -11.75
CA PHE A 27 -1.39 -0.75 -10.31
C PHE A 27 -1.05 0.61 -9.73
N ARG A 28 -1.77 1.03 -8.68
CA ARG A 28 -1.65 2.36 -8.06
C ARG A 28 -1.96 2.33 -6.58
N ALA A 29 -1.46 3.32 -5.85
CA ALA A 29 -2.11 3.74 -4.62
C ALA A 29 -3.30 4.64 -4.99
N VAL A 30 -4.47 4.35 -4.43
CA VAL A 30 -5.74 5.03 -4.80
C VAL A 30 -6.23 5.94 -3.69
N THR A 31 -7.16 6.82 -4.05
CA THR A 31 -7.90 7.68 -3.11
C THR A 31 -7.03 8.61 -2.27
N MET A 32 -5.85 8.99 -2.80
CA MET A 32 -5.04 10.05 -2.18
C MET A 32 -5.87 11.34 -1.99
N PRO A 33 -5.53 12.19 -0.99
CA PRO A 33 -6.33 13.36 -0.66
C PRO A 33 -6.61 14.25 -1.89
N GLY A 34 -7.88 14.65 -2.04
CA GLY A 34 -8.32 15.48 -3.17
C GLY A 34 -8.60 14.73 -4.47
N ARG A 35 -8.38 13.41 -4.54
CA ARG A 35 -8.68 12.60 -5.72
C ARG A 35 -9.81 11.61 -5.46
N ARG A 36 -10.68 11.43 -6.46
CA ARG A 36 -11.70 10.39 -6.50
C ARG A 36 -11.49 9.55 -7.76
N LEU A 37 -11.77 8.26 -7.66
CA LEU A 37 -11.80 7.40 -8.84
C LEU A 37 -12.97 7.82 -9.75
N PRO A 38 -12.78 7.84 -11.08
CA PRO A 38 -13.87 8.06 -12.02
C PRO A 38 -14.97 7.01 -11.88
N ASP A 39 -16.21 7.37 -12.25
CA ASP A 39 -17.32 6.43 -12.29
C ASP A 39 -17.02 5.24 -13.21
N GLY A 40 -17.40 4.04 -12.77
CA GLY A 40 -17.15 2.81 -13.51
C GLY A 40 -15.73 2.25 -13.37
N ILE A 41 -14.83 2.91 -12.64
CA ILE A 41 -13.54 2.33 -12.23
C ILE A 41 -13.69 1.64 -10.88
N GLU A 42 -13.29 0.38 -10.83
CA GLU A 42 -13.15 -0.39 -9.60
C GLU A 42 -11.68 -0.45 -9.18
N ALA A 43 -11.45 -0.57 -7.87
CA ALA A 43 -10.13 -0.78 -7.30
C ALA A 43 -10.17 -1.87 -6.24
N ALA A 44 -9.15 -2.72 -6.21
CA ALA A 44 -8.94 -3.68 -5.13
C ALA A 44 -7.49 -3.65 -4.66
N ARG A 45 -7.30 -3.68 -3.34
CA ARG A 45 -5.97 -3.81 -2.74
C ARG A 45 -5.40 -5.21 -3.01
N VAL A 46 -4.25 -5.26 -3.66
CA VAL A 46 -3.63 -6.52 -4.12
C VAL A 46 -2.29 -6.80 -3.46
N TYR A 47 -1.54 -5.78 -3.07
CA TYR A 47 -0.26 -5.98 -2.41
C TYR A 47 0.09 -4.82 -1.46
N ASP A 48 0.49 -5.17 -0.24
CA ASP A 48 1.06 -4.25 0.75
C ASP A 48 2.57 -4.41 0.70
N GLU A 49 3.28 -3.50 0.03
CA GLU A 49 4.71 -3.64 -0.20
C GLU A 49 5.52 -3.05 0.97
N PRO A 50 6.24 -3.85 1.77
CA PRO A 50 6.98 -3.33 2.91
C PRO A 50 8.12 -2.41 2.47
N LEU A 51 8.24 -1.25 3.12
CA LEU A 51 9.39 -0.37 2.97
C LEU A 51 10.48 -0.72 3.98
N GLN A 52 11.72 -0.52 3.55
CA GLN A 52 12.92 -0.66 4.36
C GLN A 52 13.71 0.64 4.30
N LEU A 53 14.46 0.91 5.38
CA LEU A 53 15.40 2.02 5.42
C LEU A 53 16.66 1.62 4.67
N PHE A 54 17.09 2.47 3.76
CA PHE A 54 18.30 2.27 2.98
C PHE A 54 19.35 3.31 3.33
N THR A 55 20.54 2.84 3.71
CA THR A 55 21.61 3.70 4.23
C THR A 55 22.99 3.24 3.75
N GLY A 56 23.96 4.14 3.86
CA GLY A 56 25.38 3.79 3.82
C GLY A 56 25.84 3.06 5.10
N PRO A 57 27.07 2.51 5.09
CA PRO A 57 27.64 1.79 6.22
C PRO A 57 28.00 2.68 7.42
N ALA A 58 28.21 3.99 7.19
CA ALA A 58 28.53 4.94 8.25
C ALA A 58 27.29 5.52 8.96
N HIS A 59 26.08 5.15 8.52
CA HIS A 59 24.84 5.67 9.08
C HIS A 59 24.63 5.20 10.51
N GLU A 60 24.02 6.01 11.37
CA GLU A 60 23.80 5.67 12.79
C GLU A 60 22.97 4.39 13.03
N PHE A 61 22.15 4.01 12.04
CA PHE A 61 21.35 2.79 12.05
C PHE A 61 21.97 1.63 11.28
N ALA A 62 23.16 1.80 10.69
CA ALA A 62 23.76 0.84 9.76
C ALA A 62 23.91 -0.58 10.36
N ASP A 63 24.17 -0.68 11.66
CA ASP A 63 24.36 -1.95 12.36
C ASP A 63 23.06 -2.49 12.99
N ALA A 64 21.95 -1.79 12.83
CA ALA A 64 20.67 -2.22 13.38
C ALA A 64 20.08 -3.37 12.55
N SER A 65 19.70 -4.47 13.22
CA SER A 65 18.96 -5.57 12.58
C SER A 65 17.53 -5.18 12.15
N ALA A 66 16.99 -4.12 12.73
CA ALA A 66 15.77 -3.41 12.35
C ALA A 66 15.67 -2.08 13.10
N VAL A 67 14.89 -1.16 12.56
CA VAL A 67 14.59 0.14 13.16
C VAL A 67 13.09 0.25 13.40
N ALA A 68 12.71 0.67 14.61
CA ALA A 68 11.31 1.01 14.89
C ALA A 68 10.96 2.29 14.12
N LEU A 69 9.82 2.31 13.42
CA LEU A 69 9.49 3.44 12.53
C LEU A 69 9.46 4.79 13.25
N GLY A 70 8.97 4.82 14.50
CA GLY A 70 9.00 6.02 15.34
C GLY A 70 10.40 6.52 15.75
N ARG A 71 11.46 5.72 15.56
CA ARG A 71 12.85 6.17 15.76
C ARG A 71 13.34 7.07 14.62
N LEU A 72 12.61 7.15 13.51
CA LEU A 72 12.95 8.07 12.42
C LEU A 72 12.50 9.51 12.70
N ALA A 73 11.84 9.79 13.83
CA ALA A 73 11.48 11.14 14.22
C ALA A 73 12.72 12.07 14.27
N GLY A 74 12.66 13.19 13.55
CA GLY A 74 13.76 14.15 13.41
C GLY A 74 14.81 13.78 12.36
N HIS A 75 14.73 12.60 11.74
CA HIS A 75 15.64 12.21 10.66
C HIS A 75 15.17 12.73 9.31
N ARG A 76 16.13 12.96 8.43
CA ARG A 76 15.93 13.38 7.04
C ARG A 76 15.99 12.17 6.13
N ILE A 77 14.90 11.94 5.38
CA ILE A 77 14.82 10.93 4.33
C ILE A 77 14.94 11.64 2.99
N TRP A 78 16.00 11.38 2.25
CA TRP A 78 16.30 12.05 1.00
C TRP A 78 15.70 11.30 -0.19
N MET A 79 14.82 11.98 -0.93
CA MET A 79 14.03 11.43 -2.02
C MET A 79 13.88 12.48 -3.14
N PRO A 80 14.96 12.81 -3.87
CA PRO A 80 14.93 13.86 -4.90
C PRO A 80 13.97 13.56 -6.06
N SER A 81 13.65 12.29 -6.30
CA SER A 81 12.72 11.84 -7.33
C SER A 81 11.25 11.84 -6.89
N ASN A 82 10.93 12.21 -5.65
CA ASN A 82 9.56 12.23 -5.12
C ASN A 82 8.79 13.46 -5.61
N ALA A 83 8.19 13.34 -6.80
CA ALA A 83 7.49 14.44 -7.46
C ALA A 83 6.19 14.86 -6.72
N PRO A 84 5.97 16.16 -6.45
CA PRO A 84 4.75 16.66 -5.83
C PRO A 84 3.48 16.29 -6.60
N GLY A 85 2.38 16.09 -5.86
CA GLY A 85 1.06 15.81 -6.45
C GLY A 85 0.86 14.38 -6.95
N THR A 86 1.84 13.51 -6.75
CA THR A 86 1.73 12.06 -7.00
C THR A 86 1.19 11.33 -5.78
N GLU A 87 0.70 10.11 -5.98
CA GLU A 87 0.26 9.23 -4.90
C GLU A 87 1.42 8.82 -3.96
N TRP A 88 2.65 8.81 -4.46
CA TRP A 88 3.86 8.55 -3.67
C TRP A 88 4.18 9.72 -2.75
N ALA A 89 4.09 10.96 -3.26
CA ALA A 89 4.27 12.14 -2.44
C ALA A 89 3.23 12.19 -1.32
N ALA A 90 1.96 11.96 -1.62
CA ALA A 90 0.89 11.91 -0.62
C ALA A 90 1.09 10.81 0.44
N TYR A 91 1.68 9.67 0.06
CA TYR A 91 2.06 8.61 0.99
C TYR A 91 3.15 9.07 1.95
N TYR A 92 4.23 9.64 1.42
CA TYR A 92 5.38 10.06 2.22
C TYR A 92 5.07 11.30 3.08
N ASP A 93 4.19 12.19 2.63
CA ASP A 93 3.70 13.33 3.41
C ASP A 93 2.97 12.86 4.68
N GLU A 94 2.06 11.88 4.56
CA GLU A 94 1.34 11.35 5.72
C GLU A 94 2.26 10.52 6.63
N LEU A 95 3.21 9.77 6.07
CA LEU A 95 4.23 9.05 6.83
C LEU A 95 5.09 10.03 7.65
N GLY A 96 5.55 11.11 7.01
CA GLY A 96 6.33 12.17 7.65
C GLY A 96 5.55 12.85 8.76
N ALA A 97 4.28 13.19 8.50
CA ALA A 97 3.40 13.82 9.47
C ALA A 97 3.12 12.92 10.70
N GLU A 98 2.95 11.61 10.50
CA GLU A 98 2.62 10.69 11.60
C GLU A 98 3.85 10.31 12.45
N PHE A 99 5.01 10.13 11.83
CA PHE A 99 6.22 9.66 12.54
C PHE A 99 7.28 10.73 12.78
N GLY A 100 7.05 11.97 12.35
CA GLY A 100 7.90 13.12 12.62
C GLY A 100 9.24 13.11 11.85
N LEU A 101 9.33 12.37 10.75
CA LEU A 101 10.48 12.41 9.84
C LEU A 101 10.27 13.47 8.75
N THR A 102 11.36 13.92 8.14
CA THR A 102 11.30 14.89 7.03
C THR A 102 11.59 14.21 5.70
N ILE A 103 10.70 14.37 4.74
CA ILE A 103 10.92 13.97 3.35
C ILE A 103 11.58 15.15 2.65
N ASP A 104 12.85 14.95 2.27
CA ASP A 104 13.61 15.97 1.59
C ASP A 104 13.73 15.63 0.11
N THR A 105 13.07 16.44 -0.71
CA THR A 105 13.10 16.35 -2.17
C THR A 105 14.05 17.37 -2.79
N ILE A 106 14.86 18.07 -1.99
CA ILE A 106 15.79 19.08 -2.46
C ILE A 106 17.02 18.39 -3.03
N GLY A 107 17.31 18.74 -4.27
CA GLY A 107 18.47 18.27 -5.00
C GLY A 107 18.08 17.77 -6.39
N PRO A 108 19.02 17.79 -7.33
CA PRO A 108 18.81 17.21 -8.64
C PRO A 108 18.63 15.69 -8.53
N ASP A 109 17.61 15.15 -9.21
CA ASP A 109 17.50 13.72 -9.48
C ASP A 109 18.45 13.36 -10.63
N PHE A 110 19.69 13.03 -10.28
CA PHE A 110 20.71 12.55 -11.21
C PHE A 110 20.63 11.04 -11.48
N GLY A 111 19.52 10.42 -11.08
CA GLY A 111 19.31 8.98 -11.20
C GLY A 111 19.89 8.19 -10.02
N LEU A 112 19.65 6.88 -10.09
CA LEU A 112 19.88 5.96 -8.98
C LEU A 112 21.36 5.89 -8.55
N GLU A 113 22.32 5.90 -9.48
CA GLU A 113 23.75 5.78 -9.14
C GLU A 113 24.22 6.91 -8.24
N VAL A 114 23.93 8.17 -8.59
CA VAL A 114 24.31 9.34 -7.77
C VAL A 114 23.58 9.34 -6.43
N LEU A 115 22.33 8.84 -6.40
CA LEU A 115 21.61 8.64 -5.15
C LEU A 115 22.33 7.63 -4.25
N LEU A 116 22.78 6.50 -4.80
CA LEU A 116 23.52 5.48 -4.05
C LEU A 116 24.85 6.03 -3.53
N ASP A 117 25.64 6.70 -4.38
CA ASP A 117 26.92 7.30 -3.97
C ASP A 117 26.73 8.30 -2.82
N THR A 118 25.74 9.19 -2.94
CA THR A 118 25.46 10.21 -1.91
C THR A 118 25.03 9.60 -0.57
N ILE A 119 24.26 8.51 -0.61
CA ILE A 119 23.81 7.81 0.61
C ILE A 119 24.97 7.03 1.24
N ALA A 120 25.83 6.39 0.45
CA ALA A 120 26.96 5.62 0.96
C ALA A 120 27.98 6.50 1.71
N ASP A 121 28.23 7.71 1.20
CA ASP A 121 29.19 8.65 1.78
C ASP A 121 28.65 9.43 3.00
N SER A 122 27.39 9.18 3.41
CA SER A 122 26.74 9.91 4.49
C SER A 122 26.53 9.06 5.75
N SER A 123 26.80 9.67 6.91
CA SER A 123 26.46 9.09 8.22
C SER A 123 25.05 9.44 8.71
N THR A 124 24.29 10.27 7.96
CA THR A 124 22.99 10.80 8.40
C THR A 124 21.91 10.76 7.32
N LEU A 125 22.26 10.56 6.04
CA LEU A 125 21.29 10.45 4.96
C LEU A 125 20.81 9.01 4.82
N ALA A 126 19.51 8.88 4.62
CA ALA A 126 18.85 7.63 4.29
C ALA A 126 17.78 7.87 3.23
N THR A 127 17.34 6.80 2.56
CA THR A 127 16.13 6.80 1.72
C THR A 127 15.27 5.59 2.03
N PHE A 128 14.07 5.52 1.45
CA PHE A 128 13.24 4.31 1.52
C PHE A 128 13.32 3.51 0.23
N LEU A 129 13.35 2.19 0.38
CA LEU A 129 13.21 1.25 -0.72
C LEU A 129 12.18 0.19 -0.37
N SER A 130 11.49 -0.31 -1.39
CA SER A 130 10.63 -1.47 -1.23
C SER A 130 11.45 -2.74 -1.01
N ALA A 131 10.97 -3.64 -0.16
CA ALA A 131 11.63 -4.92 0.15
C ALA A 131 11.88 -5.81 -1.08
N ARG A 132 11.13 -5.61 -2.17
CA ARG A 132 11.25 -6.35 -3.41
C ARG A 132 11.96 -5.58 -4.53
N THR A 133 12.49 -4.38 -4.28
CA THR A 133 13.24 -3.67 -5.31
C THR A 133 14.54 -4.44 -5.61
N PRO A 134 14.69 -5.04 -6.80
CA PRO A 134 15.91 -5.74 -7.15
C PRO A 134 16.97 -4.68 -7.49
N LEU A 135 17.79 -4.33 -6.51
CA LEU A 135 18.92 -3.42 -6.73
C LEU A 135 20.20 -4.24 -6.74
N VAL A 136 20.95 -4.11 -7.83
CA VAL A 136 22.35 -4.51 -7.88
C VAL A 136 23.14 -3.21 -7.69
N TRP A 137 23.69 -2.99 -6.49
CA TRP A 137 24.52 -1.81 -6.23
C TRP A 137 26.00 -2.10 -6.54
N PRO A 138 26.80 -1.06 -6.85
CA PRO A 138 28.22 -1.23 -7.12
C PRO A 138 28.95 -1.94 -5.97
N VAL A 139 29.85 -2.85 -6.33
CA VAL A 139 30.77 -3.49 -5.38
C VAL A 139 31.60 -2.39 -4.73
N GLY A 140 31.42 -2.17 -3.43
CA GLY A 140 32.18 -1.18 -2.65
C GLY A 140 31.35 -0.28 -1.73
N HIS A 141 30.03 -0.16 -1.96
CA HIS A 141 29.19 0.77 -1.19
C HIS A 141 28.69 0.24 0.16
N ASP A 142 28.98 -1.04 0.47
CA ASP A 142 28.57 -1.76 1.70
C ASP A 142 27.20 -1.30 2.25
N MET A 143 26.22 -1.25 1.35
CA MET A 143 24.92 -0.65 1.64
C MET A 143 24.14 -1.48 2.65
N ARG A 144 23.29 -0.80 3.42
CA ARG A 144 22.41 -1.43 4.41
C ARG A 144 20.97 -1.29 3.96
N LEU A 145 20.26 -2.41 3.96
CA LEU A 145 18.81 -2.45 3.81
C LEU A 145 18.23 -2.95 5.14
N ILE A 146 17.64 -2.04 5.90
CA ILE A 146 17.28 -2.24 7.30
C ILE A 146 15.75 -2.30 7.41
N PRO A 147 15.18 -3.42 7.91
CA PRO A 147 13.74 -3.54 8.10
C PRO A 147 13.18 -2.48 9.06
N LEU A 148 12.03 -1.91 8.69
CA LEU A 148 11.25 -1.04 9.55
C LEU A 148 10.14 -1.82 10.26
N ARG A 149 9.95 -1.57 11.56
CA ARG A 149 9.00 -2.32 12.40
C ARG A 149 8.25 -1.39 13.37
N ASP A 150 7.22 -1.95 13.99
CA ASP A 150 6.47 -1.33 15.08
C ASP A 150 6.00 0.11 14.81
N PRO A 151 5.19 0.33 13.75
CA PRO A 151 4.73 -0.62 12.73
C PRO A 151 5.63 -0.67 11.48
N THR A 152 5.50 -1.72 10.65
CA THR A 152 6.14 -1.77 9.33
C THR A 152 5.36 -0.89 8.34
N PRO A 153 5.96 0.16 7.76
CA PRO A 153 5.31 0.95 6.72
C PRO A 153 5.20 0.13 5.43
N VAL A 154 4.01 0.08 4.83
CA VAL A 154 3.76 -0.66 3.58
C VAL A 154 3.14 0.25 2.52
N TYR A 155 3.70 0.22 1.32
CA TYR A 155 3.17 0.97 0.19
C TYR A 155 1.91 0.29 -0.38
N PRO A 156 0.81 1.06 -0.57
CA PRO A 156 -0.51 0.52 -0.76
C PRO A 156 -0.91 0.16 -2.22
N HIS A 157 -0.36 -0.90 -2.82
CA HIS A 157 -0.66 -1.25 -4.22
C HIS A 157 -2.07 -1.83 -4.44
N SER A 158 -2.84 -1.15 -5.26
CA SER A 158 -4.19 -1.54 -5.68
C SER A 158 -4.23 -1.74 -7.20
N LEU A 159 -4.96 -2.77 -7.65
CA LEU A 159 -5.29 -2.93 -9.06
C LEU A 159 -6.53 -2.10 -9.37
N LEU A 160 -6.51 -1.35 -10.47
CA LEU A 160 -7.64 -0.57 -10.98
C LEU A 160 -8.05 -1.09 -12.35
N TRP A 161 -9.36 -1.20 -12.60
CA TRP A 161 -9.91 -1.66 -13.88
C TRP A 161 -11.29 -1.04 -14.12
N ARG A 162 -11.80 -1.11 -15.36
CA ARG A 162 -13.21 -0.76 -15.63
C ARG A 162 -14.13 -1.89 -15.18
N ALA A 163 -15.18 -1.58 -14.44
CA ALA A 163 -16.16 -2.54 -13.93
C ALA A 163 -16.82 -3.37 -15.05
N ASP A 164 -16.96 -2.78 -16.25
CA ASP A 164 -17.55 -3.41 -17.43
C ASP A 164 -16.55 -4.24 -18.27
N ASN A 165 -15.27 -4.30 -17.88
CA ASN A 165 -14.26 -5.07 -18.60
C ASN A 165 -14.44 -6.58 -18.34
N SER A 166 -14.97 -7.27 -19.34
CA SER A 166 -15.22 -8.72 -19.32
C SER A 166 -14.04 -9.57 -19.81
N HIS A 167 -12.85 -8.98 -20.00
CA HIS A 167 -11.70 -9.70 -20.54
C HIS A 167 -11.26 -10.86 -19.61
N PRO A 168 -11.24 -12.12 -20.09
CA PRO A 168 -11.03 -13.28 -19.22
C PRO A 168 -9.65 -13.31 -18.56
N THR A 169 -8.61 -12.76 -19.22
CA THR A 169 -7.28 -12.62 -18.63
C THR A 169 -7.27 -11.67 -17.43
N LEU A 170 -8.08 -10.60 -17.46
CA LEU A 170 -8.16 -9.66 -16.34
C LEU A 170 -8.83 -10.32 -15.14
N ALA A 171 -9.88 -11.11 -15.37
CA ALA A 171 -10.50 -11.93 -14.33
C ALA A 171 -9.47 -12.91 -13.72
N ALA A 172 -8.74 -13.65 -14.56
CA ALA A 172 -7.71 -14.58 -14.10
C ALA A 172 -6.58 -13.88 -13.32
N LEU A 173 -6.16 -12.68 -13.74
CA LEU A 173 -5.16 -11.89 -13.02
C LEU A 173 -5.68 -11.45 -11.65
N ARG A 174 -6.93 -10.99 -11.56
CA ARG A 174 -7.56 -10.61 -10.29
C ARG A 174 -7.63 -11.79 -9.33
N ASP A 175 -8.10 -12.95 -9.81
CA ASP A 175 -8.19 -14.16 -9.01
C ASP A 175 -6.81 -14.60 -8.50
N HIS A 176 -5.79 -14.52 -9.37
CA HIS A 176 -4.40 -14.83 -9.00
C HIS A 176 -3.86 -13.90 -7.92
N LEU A 177 -4.09 -12.58 -8.03
CA LEU A 177 -3.65 -11.60 -7.04
C LEU A 177 -4.36 -11.76 -5.71
N VAL A 178 -5.66 -12.07 -5.71
CA VAL A 178 -6.41 -12.36 -4.49
C VAL A 178 -5.90 -13.64 -3.83
N ALA A 179 -5.64 -14.70 -4.60
CA ALA A 179 -5.12 -15.96 -4.08
C ALA A 179 -3.71 -15.85 -3.48
N GLN A 180 -2.90 -14.92 -3.97
CA GLN A 180 -1.55 -14.66 -3.47
C GLN A 180 -1.48 -13.66 -2.32
N ARG A 181 -2.60 -13.02 -1.96
CA ARG A 181 -2.60 -12.03 -0.89
C ARG A 181 -2.24 -12.74 0.41
N PRO A 182 -1.13 -12.37 1.08
CA PRO A 182 -0.81 -12.92 2.39
C PRO A 182 -1.96 -12.60 3.34
N ASP A 183 -2.30 -13.52 4.25
CA ASP A 183 -3.20 -13.22 5.36
C ASP A 183 -2.64 -12.00 6.10
N ARG A 184 -3.33 -10.87 5.97
CA ARG A 184 -2.89 -9.58 6.50
C ARG A 184 -2.87 -9.69 8.02
N PRO A 185 -1.72 -9.60 8.70
CA PRO A 185 -1.73 -9.31 10.11
C PRO A 185 -2.10 -7.83 10.21
N ASP A 186 -3.39 -7.54 10.47
CA ASP A 186 -3.87 -6.17 10.67
C ASP A 186 -3.15 -5.47 11.84
N THR A 187 -2.50 -6.24 12.71
CA THR A 187 -1.70 -5.78 13.85
C THR A 187 -0.21 -5.82 13.50
N GLY A 188 0.31 -4.78 12.84
CA GLY A 188 1.77 -4.66 12.65
C GLY A 188 2.22 -3.85 11.44
N THR A 189 1.29 -3.48 10.55
CA THR A 189 1.60 -2.63 9.39
C THR A 189 1.01 -1.24 9.51
N TRP A 190 1.66 -0.28 8.87
CA TRP A 190 1.17 1.07 8.70
C TRP A 190 0.93 1.38 7.23
N THR A 191 -0.24 1.92 6.94
CA THR A 191 -0.60 2.52 5.66
C THR A 191 -1.23 3.88 5.93
N PRO A 192 -1.18 4.84 4.99
CA PRO A 192 -1.91 6.08 5.15
C PRO A 192 -3.42 5.83 5.29
N THR A 193 -4.09 6.69 6.04
CA THR A 193 -5.52 6.63 6.36
C THR A 193 -6.37 6.59 5.10
N TRP A 194 -6.02 7.39 4.08
CA TRP A 194 -6.74 7.43 2.81
C TRP A 194 -6.67 6.10 2.03
N ALA A 195 -5.66 5.26 2.27
CA ALA A 195 -5.55 3.93 1.68
C ALA A 195 -6.26 2.84 2.48
N ARG A 196 -6.70 3.12 3.72
CA ARG A 196 -7.44 2.16 4.57
C ARG A 196 -8.92 2.10 4.21
N HIS A 197 -9.45 3.16 3.61
CA HIS A 197 -10.88 3.33 3.33
C HIS A 197 -11.33 2.79 1.96
N SER A 198 -10.43 2.25 1.14
CA SER A 198 -10.74 1.64 -0.15
C SER A 198 -11.23 0.19 0.00
N ASN A 199 -12.31 -0.01 0.77
CA ASN A 199 -13.03 -1.29 0.73
C ASN A 199 -14.04 -1.21 -0.43
N PRO A 200 -14.01 -2.13 -1.42
CA PRO A 200 -15.06 -2.19 -2.43
C PRO A 200 -16.38 -2.46 -1.72
N SER A 201 -17.43 -1.83 -2.23
CA SER A 201 -18.82 -1.88 -1.79
C SER A 201 -19.32 -3.31 -1.57
N GLY A 202 -19.07 -3.85 -0.38
CA GLY A 202 -19.81 -4.97 0.18
C GLY A 202 -21.22 -4.49 0.44
N LYS A 203 -22.19 -4.94 -0.37
CA LYS A 203 -23.62 -4.74 -0.11
C LYS A 203 -23.91 -5.07 1.35
N ALA A 204 -24.17 -4.06 2.16
CA ALA A 204 -24.80 -4.22 3.46
C ALA A 204 -26.28 -4.59 3.26
N GLY A 205 -26.52 -5.82 2.79
CA GLY A 205 -27.82 -6.48 2.86
C GLY A 205 -28.06 -7.02 4.26
N GLY A 206 -28.03 -6.14 5.27
CA GLY A 206 -28.40 -6.48 6.65
C GLY A 206 -29.92 -6.47 6.80
N ALA A 207 -30.61 -7.44 6.18
CA ALA A 207 -31.99 -7.72 6.54
C ALA A 207 -32.00 -8.25 7.97
N SER A 208 -32.36 -7.39 8.91
CA SER A 208 -32.59 -7.73 10.30
C SER A 208 -33.76 -8.72 10.37
N VAL A 209 -33.44 -10.02 10.42
CA VAL A 209 -34.43 -11.06 10.70
C VAL A 209 -34.63 -11.08 12.21
N THR A 210 -35.58 -10.28 12.69
CA THR A 210 -36.09 -10.32 14.05
C THR A 210 -36.70 -11.70 14.33
N ARG A 211 -35.95 -12.58 14.97
CA ARG A 211 -36.44 -13.86 15.51
C ARG A 211 -37.51 -13.57 16.58
N HIS A 212 -38.78 -13.62 16.19
CA HIS A 212 -39.88 -13.68 17.14
C HIS A 212 -39.90 -15.06 17.82
N VAL A 213 -39.39 -15.13 19.05
CA VAL A 213 -39.59 -16.28 19.92
C VAL A 213 -41.03 -16.24 20.44
N ARG A 214 -41.92 -16.94 19.74
CA ARG A 214 -43.31 -17.15 20.20
C ARG A 214 -43.29 -18.23 21.30
N ARG A 215 -43.37 -17.82 22.58
CA ARG A 215 -43.61 -18.74 23.70
C ARG A 215 -44.95 -19.46 23.48
N ARG A 216 -44.91 -20.77 23.20
CA ARG A 216 -46.10 -21.64 23.32
C ARG A 216 -46.44 -21.79 24.81
N ARG A 217 -47.62 -21.32 25.21
CA ARG A 217 -48.26 -21.73 26.47
C ARG A 217 -48.54 -23.23 26.38
N ARG A 218 -47.96 -24.03 27.29
CA ARG A 218 -48.48 -25.37 27.58
C ARG A 218 -49.67 -25.21 28.51
N SER A 219 -50.85 -25.51 28.01
CA SER A 219 -52.02 -25.87 28.80
C SER A 219 -51.77 -27.26 29.38
N ASN A 220 -51.69 -27.36 30.71
CA ASN A 220 -51.77 -28.64 31.40
C ASN A 220 -53.17 -28.74 32.01
N SER A 221 -53.98 -29.61 31.41
CA SER A 221 -55.25 -30.09 31.93
C SER A 221 -54.97 -31.27 32.86
N GLU A 222 -55.27 -31.12 34.14
CA GLU A 222 -55.39 -32.23 35.09
C GLU A 222 -56.80 -32.85 34.98
N PRO A 223 -56.93 -34.18 34.92
CA PRO A 223 -58.16 -34.86 35.28
C PRO A 223 -58.11 -35.31 36.76
N ARG A 224 -59.24 -35.07 37.46
CA ARG A 224 -59.59 -35.68 38.75
C ARG A 224 -59.93 -37.16 38.59
N THR A 225 -59.58 -37.98 39.60
CA THR A 225 -60.23 -39.18 40.19
C THR A 225 -59.16 -39.88 41.03
N ASP A 226 -59.33 -40.32 42.29
CA ASP A 226 -60.49 -40.52 43.17
C ASP A 226 -60.23 -39.94 44.58
#